data_AF-A0A2G9H5M6-F1
#
_entry.id   AF-A0A2G9H5M6-F1
#
_cell.length_a   1.000
_cell.length_b   1.000
_cell.length_c   1.000
_cell.angle_alpha   90.00
_cell.angle_beta   90.00
_cell.angle_gamma   90.00
#
_symmetry.space_group_name_H-M   'P 1'
#
loop_
_entity.id
_entity.type
_entity.pdbx_description
1 polymer ?
#
loop_
_entity_poly.entity_id
_entity_poly.type
_entity_poly.pdbx_seq_one_letter_code
_entity_poly.pdbx_strand_id
1 'polypeptide(L)'
;MASQEDLIRIGMEGFAIVDKYFEKNERQRTQGSSSHGCPYHGCLYQYQPQKSHIYHVKPVSAAKEMIVHYRDGVPIMDYSKGKSRAVAY
;
A
#
# COMPACT_ATOMS: atom_id res chain seq x y z
N MET A 1 20.20 16.97 22.64
CA MET A 1 19.91 17.04 21.19
C MET A 1 21.22 16.78 20.46
N ALA A 2 21.18 16.09 19.31
CA ALA A 2 22.40 15.84 18.53
C ALA A 2 22.99 17.17 18.00
N SER A 3 24.31 17.23 17.85
CA SER A 3 24.97 18.42 17.30
C SER A 3 24.66 18.57 15.81
N GLN A 4 24.74 19.79 15.27
CA GLN A 4 24.56 20.03 13.85
C GLN A 4 25.57 19.22 13.01
N GLU A 5 26.80 19.09 13.50
CA GLU A 5 27.85 18.29 12.88
C GLU A 5 27.49 16.80 12.83
N ASP A 6 26.91 16.26 13.89
CA ASP A 6 26.44 14.87 13.92
C ASP A 6 25.32 14.63 12.92
N LEU A 7 24.38 15.58 12.79
CA LEU A 7 23.28 15.48 11.82
C LEU A 7 23.80 15.53 10.37
N ILE A 8 24.78 16.39 10.09
CA ILE A 8 25.43 16.47 8.78
C ILE A 8 26.14 15.15 8.48
N ARG A 9 26.92 14.62 9.43
CA ARG A 9 27.63 13.34 9.28
C ARG A 9 26.66 12.19 9.00
N ILE A 10 25.60 12.07 9.81
CA ILE A 10 24.57 11.02 9.64
C ILE A 10 23.85 11.17 8.28
N GLY A 11 23.56 12.40 7.85
CA GLY A 11 22.98 12.66 6.54
C GLY A 11 23.88 12.14 5.43
N MET A 12 25.16 12.53 5.43
CA MET A 12 26.14 12.09 4.42
C MET A 12 26.31 10.57 4.39
N GLU A 13 26.46 9.94 5.55
CA GLU A 13 26.59 8.48 5.66
C GLU A 13 25.31 7.76 5.21
N GLY A 14 24.14 8.30 5.56
CA GLY A 14 22.84 7.76 5.16
C GLY A 14 22.59 7.80 3.66
N PHE A 15 22.94 8.92 3.01
CA PHE A 15 22.80 9.06 1.55
C PHE A 15 23.81 8.19 0.79
N ALA A 16 25.03 8.00 1.31
CA ALA A 16 26.02 7.12 0.69
C ALA A 16 25.54 5.65 0.56
N ILE A 17 24.66 5.18 1.45
CA ILE A 17 24.04 3.85 1.37
C ILE A 17 23.09 3.76 0.18
N VAL A 18 22.34 4.84 -0.08
CA VAL A 18 21.39 4.94 -1.20
C VAL A 18 22.15 4.93 -2.52
N ASP A 19 23.23 5.72 -2.62
CA ASP A 19 24.07 5.78 -3.82
C ASP A 19 24.67 4.40 -4.15
N LYS A 20 25.20 3.70 -3.14
CA LYS A 20 25.75 2.34 -3.31
C LYS A 20 24.71 1.32 -3.76
N TYR A 21 23.45 1.47 -3.34
CA TYR A 21 22.35 0.61 -3.77
C TYR A 21 22.06 0.80 -5.27
N PHE A 22 21.96 2.04 -5.73
CA PHE A 22 21.73 2.33 -7.15
C PHE A 22 22.91 1.91 -8.04
N GLU A 23 24.14 2.19 -7.60
CA GLU A 23 25.35 1.80 -8.35
C GLU A 23 25.46 0.27 -8.52
N LYS A 24 25.11 -0.51 -7.49
CA LYS A 24 25.08 -1.98 -7.57
C LYS A 24 24.02 -2.47 -8.57
N ASN A 25 22.85 -1.84 -8.58
CA ASN A 25 21.75 -2.22 -9.49
C ASN A 25 22.06 -1.87 -10.95
N GLU A 26 22.83 -0.81 -11.21
CA GLU A 26 23.25 -0.44 -12.57
C GLU A 26 24.39 -1.31 -13.10
N ARG A 27 25.35 -1.69 -12.25
CA ARG A 27 26.44 -2.61 -12.63
C ARG A 27 25.94 -4.02 -12.96
N GLN A 28 24.88 -4.50 -12.29
CA GLN A 28 24.25 -5.77 -12.63
C GLN A 28 23.54 -5.76 -13.99
N ARG A 29 23.18 -4.59 -14.52
CA ARG A 29 22.55 -4.45 -15.84
C ARG A 29 23.54 -4.39 -17.00
N THR A 30 24.82 -4.09 -16.74
CA THR A 30 25.83 -3.86 -17.79
C THR A 30 26.84 -5.00 -17.97
N GLN A 31 26.89 -6.01 -17.08
CA GLN A 31 27.80 -7.16 -17.20
C GLN A 31 27.21 -8.38 -17.95
N GLY A 32 26.38 -8.14 -18.96
CA GLY A 32 25.75 -9.18 -19.78
C GLY A 32 26.11 -9.08 -21.26
N SER A 33 27.41 -9.07 -21.61
CA SER A 33 27.86 -9.22 -23.00
C SER A 33 29.27 -9.79 -23.07
N SER A 34 29.41 -11.11 -22.92
CA SER A 34 30.49 -11.88 -23.53
C SER A 34 29.86 -13.16 -24.09
N SER A 35 29.82 -13.24 -25.41
CA SER A 35 29.30 -14.39 -26.14
C SER A 35 30.32 -15.53 -26.11
N HIS A 36 29.99 -16.66 -25.48
CA HIS A 36 30.33 -18.00 -25.97
C HIS A 36 29.43 -19.04 -25.29
N GLY A 37 28.71 -19.81 -26.11
CA GLY A 37 28.04 -21.05 -25.71
C GLY A 37 26.55 -20.91 -25.35
N CYS A 38 25.68 -21.08 -26.35
CA CYS A 38 24.38 -21.68 -26.09
C CYS A 38 24.60 -23.12 -25.59
N PRO A 39 23.80 -23.58 -24.63
CA PRO A 39 22.61 -24.28 -25.06
C PRO A 39 21.37 -23.50 -24.63
N TYR A 40 20.52 -23.21 -25.61
CA TYR A 40 19.15 -22.80 -25.37
C TYR A 40 18.45 -23.90 -24.55
N HIS A 41 18.45 -23.78 -23.23
CA HIS A 41 17.32 -24.27 -22.45
C HIS A 41 16.26 -23.19 -22.54
N GLY A 42 15.44 -23.28 -23.59
CA GLY A 42 14.24 -22.47 -23.75
C GLY A 42 13.39 -22.63 -22.50
N CYS A 43 13.41 -21.64 -21.62
CA CYS A 43 12.45 -21.54 -20.55
C CYS A 43 11.12 -21.16 -21.21
N LEU A 44 10.34 -22.17 -21.60
CA LEU A 44 8.95 -22.03 -22.08
C LEU A 44 8.00 -21.62 -20.94
N TYR A 45 8.47 -20.78 -20.00
CA TYR A 45 7.60 -20.27 -18.95
C TYR A 45 6.82 -19.09 -19.49
N GLN A 46 5.77 -19.41 -20.25
CA GLN A 46 4.77 -18.43 -20.64
C GLN A 46 3.96 -18.10 -19.38
N TYR A 47 4.31 -17.01 -18.72
CA TYR A 47 3.56 -16.47 -17.60
C TYR A 47 2.15 -16.11 -18.09
N GLN A 48 1.18 -16.99 -17.81
CA GLN A 48 -0.22 -16.63 -17.83
C GLN A 48 -0.53 -16.00 -16.48
N PRO A 49 -0.79 -14.68 -16.40
CA PRO A 49 -1.30 -14.09 -15.18
C PRO A 49 -2.60 -14.82 -14.83
N GLN A 50 -2.63 -15.46 -13.65
CA GLN A 50 -3.90 -15.93 -13.10
C GLN A 50 -4.80 -14.70 -13.00
N LYS A 51 -5.89 -14.69 -13.77
CA LYS A 51 -6.94 -13.69 -13.65
C LYS A 51 -7.55 -13.89 -12.27
N SER A 52 -7.03 -13.18 -11.27
CA SER A 52 -7.63 -13.17 -9.95
C SER A 52 -9.03 -12.60 -10.07
N HIS A 53 -9.98 -13.22 -9.39
CA HIS A 53 -11.35 -12.74 -9.38
C HIS A 53 -11.37 -11.40 -8.63
N ILE A 54 -11.49 -10.29 -9.36
CA ILE A 54 -11.60 -8.96 -8.78
C ILE A 54 -12.99 -8.87 -8.16
N TYR A 55 -13.06 -9.00 -6.83
CA TYR A 55 -14.28 -8.73 -6.10
C TYR A 55 -14.48 -7.22 -6.03
N HIS A 56 -15.46 -6.72 -6.78
CA HIS A 56 -15.97 -5.38 -6.57
C HIS A 56 -16.77 -5.36 -5.26
N VAL A 57 -16.13 -4.89 -4.19
CA VAL A 57 -16.84 -4.57 -2.95
C VAL A 57 -17.79 -3.44 -3.27
N LYS A 58 -19.10 -3.73 -3.28
CA LYS A 58 -20.10 -2.67 -3.26
C LYS A 58 -19.91 -1.92 -1.94
N PRO A 59 -19.60 -0.61 -1.95
CA PRO A 59 -19.61 0.16 -0.72
C PRO A 59 -21.00 -0.02 -0.09
N VAL A 60 -21.02 -0.35 1.20
CA VAL A 60 -22.27 -0.46 1.96
C VAL A 60 -22.98 0.87 1.80
N SER A 61 -24.10 0.84 1.08
CA SER A 61 -24.88 2.02 0.79
C SER A 61 -25.37 2.64 2.10
N ALA A 62 -25.10 3.94 2.22
CA ALA A 62 -25.53 4.85 3.27
C ALA A 62 -25.15 4.43 4.69
N ALA A 63 -24.07 5.02 5.20
CA ALA A 63 -24.03 5.36 6.61
C ALA A 63 -25.34 6.11 6.91
N LYS A 64 -26.18 5.56 7.80
CA LYS A 64 -27.31 6.32 8.33
C LYS A 64 -26.70 7.52 9.05
N GLU A 65 -26.71 8.68 8.40
CA GLU A 65 -26.52 9.94 9.09
C GLU A 65 -27.65 10.05 10.11
N MET A 66 -27.31 9.71 11.35
CA MET A 66 -28.19 9.93 12.48
C MET A 66 -28.00 11.39 12.87
N ILE A 67 -28.93 12.24 12.45
CA ILE A 67 -28.94 13.65 12.85
C ILE A 67 -29.21 13.69 14.36
N VAL A 68 -28.18 14.02 15.14
CA VAL A 68 -28.29 14.21 16.59
C VAL A 68 -28.70 15.65 16.86
N HIS A 69 -29.88 15.83 17.46
CA HIS A 69 -30.31 17.14 17.92
C HIS A 69 -29.82 17.37 19.35
N TYR A 70 -29.31 18.57 19.63
CA TYR A 70 -28.91 18.95 20.98
C TYR A 70 -29.86 20.01 21.53
N ARG A 71 -30.35 19.81 22.76
CA ARG A 71 -30.97 20.87 23.58
C ARG A 71 -30.25 20.91 24.90
N ASP A 72 -29.82 22.10 25.31
CA ASP A 72 -29.13 22.34 26.59
C ASP A 72 -27.93 21.40 26.85
N GLY A 73 -27.23 21.02 25.78
CA GLY A 73 -26.06 20.13 25.84
C GLY A 73 -26.38 18.63 25.91
N VAL A 74 -27.66 18.24 25.92
CA VAL A 74 -28.09 16.85 25.95
C VAL A 74 -28.46 16.39 24.53
N PRO A 75 -27.90 15.27 24.03
CA PRO A 75 -28.30 14.71 22.74
C PRO A 75 -29.71 14.08 22.86
N ILE A 76 -30.64 14.58 22.05
CA ILE A 76 -31.97 14.03 21.90
C ILE A 76 -31.98 13.15 20.65
N MET A 77 -32.23 11.86 20.86
CA MET A 77 -32.38 10.88 19.80
C MET A 77 -33.85 10.57 19.54
N ASP A 78 -34.29 10.79 18.30
CA ASP A 78 -35.64 10.43 17.87
C ASP A 78 -35.67 8.98 17.36
N TYR A 79 -36.06 8.07 18.24
CA TYR A 79 -36.16 6.64 17.94
C TYR A 79 -37.35 6.28 17.05
N SER A 80 -38.30 7.21 16.82
CA SER A 80 -39.46 6.96 15.95
C SER A 80 -39.09 6.78 14.47
N LYS A 81 -37.88 7.22 14.07
CA LYS A 81 -37.33 7.12 12.71
C LYS A 81 -36.53 5.83 12.47
N GLY A 82 -36.36 4.98 13.48
CA GLY A 82 -35.63 3.73 13.38
C GLY A 82 -36.49 2.63 12.74
N LYS A 83 -36.31 2.34 11.45
CA LYS A 83 -36.78 1.06 10.87
C LYS A 83 -36.16 -0.10 11.67
N SER A 84 -36.96 -0.74 12.53
CA SER A 84 -36.60 -1.99 13.20
C SER A 84 -36.48 -3.08 12.15
N ARG A 85 -35.26 -3.51 11.83
CA ARG A 85 -35.08 -4.83 11.21
C ARG A 85 -35.16 -5.85 12.33
N ALA A 86 -36.32 -6.49 12.46
CA ALA A 86 -36.44 -7.72 13.23
C ALA A 86 -35.47 -8.73 12.61
N VAL A 87 -34.41 -9.06 13.35
CA VAL A 87 -33.55 -10.19 13.02
C VAL A 87 -34.22 -11.38 13.67
N ALA A 88 -34.84 -12.24 12.85
CA ALA A 88 -35.30 -13.55 13.29
C ALA A 88 -34.07 -14.45 13.49
N TYR A 89 -33.97 -15.08 14.66
CA TYR A 89 -32.99 -16.12 14.96
C TYR A 89 -33.39 -17.45 14.32
#